data_AF-A0A6P6FB55-F1
#
_entry.id   AF-A0A6P6FB55-F1
#
_cell.length_a   1.000
_cell.length_b   1.000
_cell.length_c   1.000
_cell.angle_alpha   90.00
_cell.angle_beta   90.00
_cell.angle_gamma   90.00
#
_symmetry.space_group_name_H-M   'P 1'
#
loop_
_entity.id
_entity.type
_entity.pdbx_description
1 polymer ?
#
loop_
_entity_poly.entity_id
_entity_poly.type
_entity_poly.pdbx_seq_one_letter_code
_entity_poly.pdbx_strand_id
1 'polypeptide(L)'
;MVSLTNINLQSMLMLNVLLQSIESTEISVKDEVSSYIKGNLTCPLPITTLDFLYNFSQSDLEIVWPCEIRFYWLSLQPFVKFVRFLLGYVTPFIIMLGVMLNTISFVILSTPILCESNLSLYLKALALSDNGALVFNYAVGIAKSHFIFVNNLFMASRFLCSLNSITMEFFQFTSTWLVVVLTWTRVFAIMFPFGIYGHYNNSSGTITITILICVSFIISLTKLYSGGYETDSVFEFIPCQKKIKPWGSAMYFYIALSTWLPLLFIFIGNILLIILMKKTEKIHCQLTQNFRHKTNKVHHTFRILFVVSTVYLVLLLPLGIVETLELYWDVILIKFPGTEMKRKAEYIHWLKEKMLLKWCRGLCFHIYHWNFAINFFLYCLTGEKFRNIVIQTLKRYKIVIFSIFSKHINKCILCSKYPTHLKPAQSPNVLLIRAITLGEHPTSGSVSAQNNSTTIANT
;
A
#
# COMPACT_ATOMS: atom_id res chain seq x y z
N MET A 1 12.10 9.75 14.95
CA MET A 1 10.85 9.27 15.58
C MET A 1 9.85 10.39 15.89
N VAL A 2 10.26 11.67 15.91
CA VAL A 2 9.38 12.84 16.19
C VAL A 2 8.65 13.39 14.93
N SER A 3 9.12 13.06 13.73
CA SER A 3 8.53 13.60 12.48
C SER A 3 7.30 12.84 11.96
N LEU A 4 7.10 11.57 12.36
CA LEU A 4 5.99 10.75 11.86
C LEU A 4 4.69 10.96 12.66
N THR A 5 4.81 11.36 13.94
CA THR A 5 3.69 11.69 14.83
C THR A 5 3.03 13.03 14.47
N ASN A 6 3.80 14.02 14.02
CA ASN A 6 3.26 15.32 13.60
C ASN A 6 2.45 15.25 12.30
N ILE A 7 2.86 14.40 11.34
CA ILE A 7 2.14 14.24 10.06
C ILE A 7 0.78 13.56 10.27
N ASN A 8 0.72 12.54 11.13
CA ASN A 8 -0.55 11.88 11.47
C ASN A 8 -1.50 12.82 12.23
N LEU A 9 -0.98 13.62 13.16
CA LEU A 9 -1.77 14.59 13.91
C LEU A 9 -2.28 15.73 13.01
N GLN A 10 -1.46 16.25 12.10
CA GLN A 10 -1.89 17.24 11.10
C GLN A 10 -2.87 16.69 10.08
N SER A 11 -2.74 15.42 9.65
CA SER A 11 -3.71 14.81 8.74
C SER A 11 -5.06 14.55 9.42
N MET A 12 -5.05 14.15 10.69
CA MET A 12 -6.26 13.98 11.50
C MET A 12 -6.90 15.32 11.83
N LEU A 13 -6.11 16.36 12.13
CA LEU A 13 -6.61 17.73 12.26
C LEU A 13 -7.19 18.24 10.95
N MET A 14 -6.54 17.99 9.81
CA MET A 14 -7.07 18.38 8.49
C MET A 14 -8.35 17.63 8.17
N LEU A 15 -8.46 16.34 8.50
CA LEU A 15 -9.68 15.56 8.30
C LEU A 15 -10.80 16.04 9.22
N ASN A 16 -10.49 16.37 10.48
CA ASN A 16 -11.46 16.88 11.45
C ASN A 16 -11.89 18.31 11.10
N VAL A 17 -10.98 19.16 10.61
CA VAL A 17 -11.27 20.49 10.08
C VAL A 17 -12.07 20.39 8.78
N LEU A 18 -11.79 19.40 7.92
CA LEU A 18 -12.62 19.14 6.74
C LEU A 18 -14.02 18.68 7.14
N LEU A 19 -14.16 17.74 8.07
CA LEU A 19 -15.47 17.29 8.58
C LEU A 19 -16.24 18.43 9.25
N GLN A 20 -15.59 19.26 10.07
CA GLN A 20 -16.20 20.46 10.65
C GLN A 20 -16.54 21.52 9.59
N SER A 21 -15.77 21.61 8.50
CA SER A 21 -16.11 22.47 7.37
C SER A 21 -17.35 21.96 6.62
N ILE A 22 -17.52 20.64 6.50
CA ILE A 22 -18.72 20.03 5.90
C ILE A 22 -19.93 20.35 6.78
N GLU A 23 -19.81 20.20 8.10
CA GLU A 23 -20.89 20.43 9.07
C GLU A 23 -21.30 21.90 9.15
N SER A 24 -20.34 22.83 9.14
CA SER A 24 -20.61 24.28 9.09
C SER A 24 -21.21 24.73 7.75
N THR A 25 -20.75 24.15 6.64
CA THR A 25 -21.35 24.41 5.31
C THR A 25 -22.75 23.82 5.22
N GLU A 26 -23.01 22.67 5.84
CA GLU A 26 -24.34 22.06 5.88
C GLU A 26 -25.35 22.91 6.66
N ILE A 27 -24.93 23.57 7.74
CA ILE A 27 -25.76 24.50 8.51
C ILE A 27 -26.13 25.74 7.67
N SER A 28 -25.13 26.38 7.04
CA SER A 28 -25.36 27.54 6.17
C SER A 28 -26.29 27.22 4.99
N VAL A 29 -26.15 26.01 4.43
CA VAL A 29 -26.97 25.53 3.31
C VAL A 29 -28.39 25.14 3.75
N LYS A 30 -28.59 24.64 4.97
CA LYS A 30 -29.93 24.35 5.53
C LYS A 30 -30.80 25.60 5.60
N ASP A 31 -30.21 26.74 5.96
CA ASP A 31 -30.92 28.02 6.06
C ASP A 31 -31.35 28.54 4.68
N GLU A 32 -30.47 28.45 3.67
CA GLU A 32 -30.81 28.81 2.28
C GLU A 32 -31.90 27.89 1.71
N VAL A 33 -31.76 26.57 1.85
CA VAL A 33 -32.72 25.56 1.37
C VAL A 33 -34.10 25.74 2.02
N SER A 34 -34.16 26.04 3.32
CA SER A 34 -35.40 26.31 4.05
C SER A 34 -36.16 27.53 3.49
N SER A 35 -35.44 28.56 3.04
CA SER A 35 -36.04 29.74 2.40
C SER A 35 -36.65 29.42 1.03
N TYR A 36 -35.98 28.58 0.21
CA TYR A 36 -36.45 28.20 -1.12
C TYR A 36 -37.64 27.24 -1.08
N ILE A 37 -37.63 26.26 -0.16
CA ILE A 37 -38.72 25.31 0.01
C ILE A 37 -40.00 26.03 0.47
N LYS A 38 -39.87 27.05 1.33
CA LYS A 38 -41.01 27.89 1.74
C LYS A 38 -41.55 28.79 0.62
N GLY A 39 -40.72 29.14 -0.37
CA GLY A 39 -41.08 30.03 -1.47
C GLY A 39 -41.67 29.35 -2.72
N ASN A 40 -41.73 28.01 -2.77
CA ASN A 40 -42.21 27.24 -3.94
C ASN A 40 -41.48 27.58 -5.25
N LEU A 41 -40.19 27.93 -5.15
CA LEU A 41 -39.35 28.34 -6.28
C LEU A 41 -38.68 27.13 -6.94
N THR A 42 -38.42 27.24 -8.25
CA THR A 42 -37.57 26.29 -8.98
C THR A 42 -36.17 26.26 -8.38
N CYS A 43 -35.52 25.08 -8.38
CA CYS A 43 -34.19 24.92 -7.78
C CYS A 43 -33.19 25.88 -8.45
N PRO A 44 -32.49 26.75 -7.70
CA PRO A 44 -31.53 27.69 -8.28
C PRO A 44 -30.26 27.01 -8.80
N LEU A 45 -29.98 25.78 -8.36
CA LEU A 45 -28.83 24.99 -8.79
C LEU A 45 -29.20 24.09 -9.96
N PRO A 46 -28.55 24.23 -11.14
CA PRO A 46 -28.76 23.33 -12.26
C PRO A 46 -28.22 21.92 -11.96
N ILE A 47 -28.77 20.90 -12.63
CA ILE A 47 -28.29 19.50 -12.52
C ILE A 47 -26.81 19.38 -12.89
N THR A 48 -26.30 20.26 -13.76
CA THR A 48 -24.88 20.32 -14.17
C THR A 48 -23.92 20.60 -13.02
N THR A 49 -24.41 21.01 -11.85
CA THR A 49 -23.62 21.15 -10.62
C THR A 49 -23.05 19.80 -10.14
N LEU A 50 -23.74 18.70 -10.46
CA LEU A 50 -23.31 17.33 -10.15
C LEU A 50 -22.31 16.85 -11.21
N ASP A 51 -21.03 17.11 -10.96
CA ASP A 51 -19.93 16.88 -11.92
C ASP A 51 -19.70 15.41 -12.33
N PHE A 52 -20.32 14.47 -11.61
CA PHE A 52 -20.26 13.03 -11.88
C PHE A 52 -21.38 12.53 -12.80
N LEU A 53 -22.33 13.39 -13.18
CA LEU A 53 -23.39 13.04 -14.14
C LEU A 53 -22.91 13.31 -15.57
N TYR A 54 -22.81 12.25 -16.36
CA TYR A 54 -22.35 12.32 -17.76
C TYR A 54 -23.48 12.23 -18.79
N ASN A 55 -24.67 11.77 -18.38
CA ASN A 55 -25.82 11.63 -19.27
C ASN A 55 -27.01 12.45 -18.77
N PHE A 56 -27.20 13.63 -19.38
CA PHE A 56 -28.29 14.55 -19.04
C PHE A 56 -29.58 14.27 -19.82
N SER A 57 -29.63 13.24 -20.68
CA SER A 57 -30.78 12.96 -21.56
C SER A 57 -31.93 12.22 -20.87
N GLN A 58 -31.84 11.95 -19.57
CA GLN A 58 -32.81 11.12 -18.85
C GLN A 58 -33.93 12.00 -18.26
N SER A 59 -35.19 11.71 -18.61
CA SER A 59 -36.37 12.54 -18.28
C SER A 59 -36.61 12.76 -16.78
N ASP A 60 -36.06 11.88 -15.94
CA ASP A 60 -36.40 11.82 -14.51
C ASP A 60 -35.31 12.41 -13.60
N LEU A 61 -34.30 13.09 -14.17
CA LEU A 61 -33.14 13.60 -13.42
C LEU A 61 -33.51 14.57 -12.28
N GLU A 62 -34.53 15.40 -12.47
CA GLU A 62 -35.02 16.33 -11.44
C GLU A 62 -35.65 15.59 -10.23
N ILE A 63 -36.24 14.41 -10.46
CA ILE A 63 -36.83 13.57 -9.41
C ILE A 63 -35.75 12.76 -8.69
N VAL A 64 -34.76 12.26 -9.44
CA VAL A 64 -33.64 11.47 -8.90
C VAL A 64 -32.64 12.35 -8.14
N TRP A 65 -32.44 13.59 -8.58
CA TRP A 65 -31.47 14.54 -8.00
C TRP A 65 -32.16 15.82 -7.52
N PRO A 66 -32.88 15.75 -6.40
CA PRO A 66 -33.61 16.88 -5.85
C PRO A 66 -32.65 18.00 -5.39
N CYS A 67 -33.18 19.21 -5.25
CA CYS A 67 -32.39 20.43 -5.01
C CYS A 67 -31.50 20.32 -3.74
N GLU A 68 -32.04 19.72 -2.69
CA GLU A 68 -31.37 19.49 -1.41
C GLU A 68 -30.08 18.67 -1.55
N ILE A 69 -30.02 17.81 -2.56
CA ILE A 69 -28.85 16.99 -2.88
C ILE A 69 -27.80 17.80 -3.64
N ARG A 70 -28.21 18.70 -4.53
CA ARG A 70 -27.29 19.60 -5.25
C ARG A 70 -26.58 20.54 -4.29
N PHE A 71 -27.32 21.07 -3.34
CA PHE A 71 -26.80 21.88 -2.25
C PHE A 71 -25.85 21.09 -1.33
N TYR A 72 -26.23 19.87 -0.94
CA TYR A 72 -25.35 18.98 -0.19
C TYR A 72 -24.06 18.63 -0.95
N TRP A 73 -24.15 18.43 -2.26
CA TRP A 73 -22.98 18.18 -3.10
C TRP A 73 -21.96 19.32 -3.05
N LEU A 74 -22.41 20.58 -3.05
CA LEU A 74 -21.52 21.73 -2.90
C LEU A 74 -20.80 21.73 -1.54
N SER A 75 -21.52 21.38 -0.46
CA SER A 75 -20.94 21.20 0.88
C SER A 75 -19.91 20.06 0.93
N LEU A 76 -20.18 18.95 0.21
CA LEU A 76 -19.29 17.79 0.16
C LEU A 76 -18.07 18.01 -0.76
N GLN A 77 -18.16 18.94 -1.70
CA GLN A 77 -17.16 19.16 -2.76
C GLN A 77 -15.71 19.37 -2.26
N PRO A 78 -15.43 20.08 -1.15
CA PRO A 78 -14.07 20.20 -0.63
C PRO A 78 -13.46 18.84 -0.26
N PHE A 79 -14.25 17.96 0.37
CA PHE A 79 -13.84 16.60 0.71
C PHE A 79 -13.64 15.75 -0.55
N VAL A 80 -14.57 15.84 -1.50
CA VAL A 80 -14.44 15.19 -2.81
C VAL A 80 -13.14 15.59 -3.51
N LYS A 81 -12.85 16.89 -3.59
CA LYS A 81 -11.62 17.42 -4.22
C LYS A 81 -10.38 16.90 -3.52
N PHE A 82 -10.39 16.84 -2.18
CA PHE A 82 -9.29 16.27 -1.41
C PHE A 82 -9.07 14.78 -1.72
N VAL A 83 -10.13 13.97 -1.73
CA VAL A 83 -10.02 12.54 -2.04
C VAL A 83 -9.58 12.32 -3.49
N ARG A 84 -10.14 13.06 -4.45
CA ARG A 84 -9.70 13.06 -5.86
C ARG A 84 -8.22 13.44 -5.98
N PHE A 85 -7.74 14.40 -5.20
CA PHE A 85 -6.32 14.77 -5.18
C PHE A 85 -5.44 13.60 -4.71
N LEU A 86 -5.82 12.92 -3.63
CA LEU A 86 -5.09 11.75 -3.14
C LEU A 86 -5.08 10.59 -4.16
N LEU A 87 -6.23 10.29 -4.75
CA LEU A 87 -6.38 9.21 -5.71
C LEU A 87 -5.68 9.51 -7.05
N GLY A 88 -5.80 10.75 -7.56
CA GLY A 88 -5.24 11.13 -8.86
C GLY A 88 -3.75 11.46 -8.84
N TYR A 89 -3.22 12.07 -7.77
CA TYR A 89 -1.83 12.57 -7.74
C TYR A 89 -0.92 11.84 -6.76
N VAL A 90 -1.41 11.50 -5.57
CA VAL A 90 -0.58 10.81 -4.56
C VAL A 90 -0.46 9.32 -4.87
N THR A 91 -1.54 8.69 -5.34
CA THR A 91 -1.55 7.25 -5.63
C THR A 91 -0.55 6.83 -6.73
N PRO A 92 -0.37 7.56 -7.85
CA PRO A 92 0.70 7.27 -8.81
C PRO A 92 2.09 7.25 -8.19
N PHE A 93 2.40 8.18 -7.28
CA PHE A 93 3.67 8.20 -6.56
C PHE A 93 3.83 6.95 -5.68
N ILE A 94 2.77 6.56 -4.95
CA ILE A 94 2.75 5.32 -4.15
C ILE A 94 2.99 4.09 -5.03
N ILE A 95 2.37 4.03 -6.22
CA ILE A 95 2.56 2.92 -7.17
C ILE A 95 4.02 2.84 -7.62
N MET A 96 4.59 3.96 -8.08
CA MET A 96 5.98 3.99 -8.55
C MET A 96 6.96 3.59 -7.46
N LEU A 97 6.79 4.15 -6.25
CA LEU A 97 7.61 3.83 -5.10
C LEU A 97 7.44 2.36 -4.68
N GLY A 98 6.19 1.90 -4.56
CA GLY A 98 5.86 0.55 -4.12
C GLY A 98 6.39 -0.51 -5.09
N VAL A 99 6.15 -0.35 -6.40
CA VAL A 99 6.66 -1.29 -7.42
C VAL A 99 8.18 -1.37 -7.39
N MET A 100 8.86 -0.22 -7.30
CA MET A 100 10.32 -0.18 -7.19
C MET A 100 10.81 -0.90 -5.92
N LEU A 101 10.25 -0.57 -4.76
CA LEU A 101 10.73 -1.07 -3.47
C LEU A 101 10.38 -2.56 -3.23
N ASN A 102 9.24 -3.03 -3.71
CA ASN A 102 8.89 -4.45 -3.68
C ASN A 102 9.77 -5.26 -4.63
N THR A 103 10.11 -4.71 -5.80
CA THR A 103 11.07 -5.35 -6.73
C THR A 103 12.45 -5.47 -6.07
N ILE A 104 12.92 -4.40 -5.41
CA ILE A 104 14.16 -4.45 -4.63
C ILE A 104 14.05 -5.49 -3.51
N SER A 105 12.93 -5.53 -2.78
CA SER A 105 12.68 -6.54 -1.73
C SER A 105 12.82 -7.96 -2.28
N PHE A 106 12.19 -8.25 -3.42
CA PHE A 106 12.26 -9.55 -4.07
C PHE A 106 13.69 -9.95 -4.44
N VAL A 107 14.46 -9.03 -5.04
CA VAL A 107 15.87 -9.26 -5.40
C VAL A 107 16.71 -9.55 -4.15
N ILE A 108 16.55 -8.75 -3.09
CA ILE A 108 17.31 -8.91 -1.85
C ILE A 108 16.97 -10.23 -1.14
N LEU A 109 15.68 -10.57 -1.06
CA LEU A 109 15.23 -11.84 -0.48
C LEU A 109 15.70 -13.06 -1.29
N SER A 110 15.98 -12.86 -2.58
CA SER A 110 16.52 -13.88 -3.48
C SER A 110 18.03 -14.08 -3.35
N THR A 111 18.72 -13.28 -2.56
CA THR A 111 20.14 -13.51 -2.26
C THR A 111 20.33 -14.82 -1.46
N PRO A 112 21.42 -15.58 -1.70
CA PRO A 112 21.65 -16.89 -1.06
C PRO A 112 21.55 -16.85 0.47
N ILE A 113 22.00 -15.74 1.07
CA ILE A 113 22.06 -15.51 2.52
C ILE A 113 20.66 -15.51 3.17
N LEU A 114 19.63 -15.08 2.44
CA LEU A 114 18.23 -15.01 2.91
C LEU A 114 17.35 -16.11 2.31
N CYS A 115 17.76 -16.70 1.18
CA CYS A 115 16.95 -17.61 0.38
C CYS A 115 16.61 -18.93 1.09
N GLU A 116 17.41 -19.35 2.06
CA GLU A 116 17.22 -20.64 2.75
C GLU A 116 16.12 -20.63 3.82
N SER A 117 15.50 -19.50 4.10
CA SER A 117 14.44 -19.42 5.11
C SER A 117 13.05 -19.55 4.50
N ASN A 118 12.19 -20.39 5.09
CA ASN A 118 10.75 -20.43 4.76
C ASN A 118 10.10 -19.04 4.85
N LEU A 119 10.61 -18.15 5.72
CA LEU A 119 10.17 -16.75 5.76
C LEU A 119 10.37 -16.02 4.44
N SER A 120 11.58 -16.14 3.88
CA SER A 120 11.96 -15.45 2.64
C SER A 120 11.05 -15.86 1.49
N LEU A 121 10.64 -17.13 1.43
CA LEU A 121 9.68 -17.61 0.44
C LEU A 121 8.33 -16.86 0.50
N TYR A 122 7.73 -16.76 1.69
CA TYR A 122 6.47 -16.00 1.87
C TYR A 122 6.64 -14.52 1.55
N LEU A 123 7.74 -13.89 1.99
CA LEU A 123 7.98 -12.47 1.73
C LEU A 123 8.24 -12.18 0.24
N LYS A 124 8.85 -13.11 -0.51
CA LYS A 124 8.97 -13.02 -1.97
C LYS A 124 7.61 -13.10 -2.65
N ALA A 125 6.79 -14.08 -2.26
CA ALA A 125 5.44 -14.23 -2.78
C ALA A 125 4.61 -12.97 -2.50
N LEU A 126 4.75 -12.40 -1.29
CA LEU A 126 4.09 -11.17 -0.88
C LEU A 126 4.53 -9.97 -1.75
N ALA A 127 5.84 -9.79 -1.96
CA ALA A 127 6.36 -8.72 -2.83
C ALA A 127 5.86 -8.84 -4.29
N LEU A 128 5.71 -10.07 -4.80
CA LEU A 128 5.14 -10.31 -6.14
C LEU A 128 3.64 -9.98 -6.18
N SER A 129 2.88 -10.42 -5.17
CA SER A 129 1.44 -10.10 -5.11
C SER A 129 1.18 -8.62 -4.90
N ASP A 130 2.02 -7.94 -4.11
CA ASP A 130 1.92 -6.51 -3.86
C ASP A 130 2.17 -5.71 -5.15
N ASN A 131 3.20 -6.09 -5.92
CA ASN A 131 3.42 -5.54 -7.26
C ASN A 131 2.22 -5.75 -8.18
N GLY A 132 1.65 -6.95 -8.18
CA GLY A 132 0.45 -7.25 -8.96
C GLY A 132 -0.74 -6.39 -8.55
N ALA A 133 -0.96 -6.19 -7.25
CA ALA A 133 -2.03 -5.32 -6.74
C ALA A 133 -1.79 -3.87 -7.15
N LEU A 134 -0.57 -3.36 -6.99
CA LEU A 134 -0.20 -2.00 -7.39
C LEU A 134 -0.42 -1.74 -8.89
N VAL A 135 -0.05 -2.69 -9.75
CA VAL A 135 -0.15 -2.54 -11.19
C VAL A 135 -1.58 -2.80 -11.67
N PHE A 136 -2.13 -3.99 -11.43
CA PHE A 136 -3.39 -4.40 -12.03
C PHE A 136 -4.62 -3.79 -11.35
N ASN A 137 -4.52 -3.40 -10.08
CA ASN A 137 -5.61 -2.68 -9.40
C ASN A 137 -5.45 -1.18 -9.56
N TYR A 138 -4.38 -0.62 -9.02
CA TYR A 138 -4.29 0.84 -8.89
C TYR A 138 -3.80 1.52 -10.16
N ALA A 139 -2.74 1.04 -10.80
CA ALA A 139 -2.22 1.68 -12.01
C ALA A 139 -3.24 1.61 -13.16
N VAL A 140 -3.85 0.43 -13.38
CA VAL A 140 -4.92 0.28 -14.38
C VAL A 140 -6.16 1.09 -13.99
N GLY A 141 -6.56 1.12 -12.71
CA GLY A 141 -7.68 1.92 -12.24
C GLY A 141 -7.52 3.42 -12.54
N ILE A 142 -6.34 3.98 -12.21
CA ILE A 142 -5.98 5.37 -12.53
C ILE A 142 -5.91 5.59 -14.04
N ALA A 143 -5.31 4.66 -14.78
CA ALA A 143 -5.21 4.80 -16.23
C ALA A 143 -6.59 4.84 -16.90
N LYS A 144 -7.53 4.01 -16.45
CA LYS A 144 -8.93 4.05 -16.92
C LYS A 144 -9.66 5.33 -16.50
N SER A 145 -9.34 5.89 -15.35
CA SER A 145 -9.93 7.14 -14.87
C SER A 145 -9.47 8.35 -15.69
N HIS A 146 -8.16 8.49 -15.89
CA HIS A 146 -7.57 9.69 -16.49
C HIS A 146 -7.45 9.65 -18.02
N PHE A 147 -7.37 8.45 -18.61
CA PHE A 147 -7.20 8.31 -20.06
C PHE A 147 -8.43 7.69 -20.71
N ILE A 148 -9.22 8.53 -21.38
CA ILE A 148 -10.44 8.14 -22.11
C ILE A 148 -10.16 6.99 -23.10
N PHE A 149 -9.03 7.04 -23.81
CA PHE A 149 -8.62 5.97 -24.74
C PHE A 149 -8.46 4.61 -24.03
N VAL A 150 -7.85 4.60 -22.84
CA VAL A 150 -7.69 3.38 -22.04
C VAL A 150 -9.05 2.86 -21.60
N ASN A 151 -9.92 3.73 -21.08
CA ASN A 151 -11.27 3.32 -20.71
C ASN A 151 -12.05 2.72 -21.89
N ASN A 152 -11.99 3.37 -23.05
CA ASN A 152 -12.65 2.90 -24.27
C ASN A 152 -12.11 1.54 -24.74
N LEU A 153 -10.81 1.29 -24.61
CA LEU A 153 -10.20 -0.01 -24.92
C LEU A 153 -10.78 -1.13 -24.04
N PHE A 154 -10.91 -0.89 -22.73
CA PHE A 154 -11.52 -1.85 -21.81
C PHE A 154 -13.02 -2.04 -22.05
N MET A 155 -13.74 -0.98 -22.40
CA MET A 155 -15.18 -1.04 -22.72
C MET A 155 -15.45 -1.75 -24.05
N ALA A 156 -14.55 -1.63 -25.03
CA ALA A 156 -14.66 -2.30 -26.32
C ALA A 156 -14.33 -3.80 -26.25
N SER A 157 -13.48 -4.22 -25.31
CA SER A 157 -13.02 -5.61 -25.19
C SER A 157 -13.53 -6.28 -23.92
N ARG A 158 -14.50 -7.19 -24.09
CA ARG A 158 -14.99 -8.06 -23.00
C ARG A 158 -13.85 -8.83 -22.33
N PHE A 159 -12.92 -9.35 -23.13
CA PHE A 159 -11.78 -10.11 -22.62
C PHE A 159 -10.91 -9.26 -21.69
N LEU A 160 -10.49 -8.07 -22.13
CA LEU A 160 -9.63 -7.20 -21.33
C LEU A 160 -10.31 -6.79 -20.02
N CYS A 161 -11.60 -6.48 -20.05
CA CYS A 161 -12.26 -6.07 -18.82
C CYS A 161 -12.56 -7.23 -17.86
N SER A 162 -12.95 -8.40 -18.37
CA SER A 162 -13.08 -9.60 -17.54
C SER A 162 -11.74 -9.98 -16.91
N LEU A 163 -10.65 -9.96 -17.69
CA LEU A 163 -9.30 -10.25 -17.20
C LEU A 163 -8.88 -9.25 -16.13
N ASN A 164 -9.04 -7.95 -16.37
CA ASN A 164 -8.74 -6.90 -15.41
C ASN A 164 -9.47 -7.12 -14.08
N SER A 165 -10.77 -7.43 -14.13
CA SER A 165 -11.57 -7.70 -12.93
C SER A 165 -11.08 -8.92 -12.15
N ILE A 166 -10.60 -9.97 -12.83
CA ILE A 166 -10.02 -11.16 -12.18
C ILE A 166 -8.65 -10.82 -11.59
N THR A 167 -7.77 -10.16 -12.34
CA THR A 167 -6.41 -9.85 -11.88
C THR A 167 -6.39 -8.89 -10.71
N MET A 168 -7.29 -7.89 -10.71
CA MET A 168 -7.51 -6.98 -9.59
C MET A 168 -7.79 -7.76 -8.30
N GLU A 169 -8.78 -8.66 -8.36
CA GLU A 169 -9.17 -9.49 -7.22
C GLU A 169 -8.04 -10.44 -6.79
N PHE A 170 -7.44 -11.14 -7.76
CA PHE A 170 -6.44 -12.17 -7.51
C PHE A 170 -5.26 -11.63 -6.70
N PHE A 171 -4.64 -10.54 -7.15
CA PHE A 171 -3.45 -10.03 -6.48
C PHE A 171 -3.76 -9.41 -5.11
N GLN A 172 -4.87 -8.67 -5.00
CA GLN A 172 -5.30 -8.09 -3.72
C GLN A 172 -5.64 -9.19 -2.70
N PHE A 173 -6.35 -10.23 -3.13
CA PHE A 173 -6.74 -11.34 -2.28
C PHE A 173 -5.54 -12.17 -1.86
N THR A 174 -4.66 -12.52 -2.81
CA THR A 174 -3.43 -13.27 -2.51
C THR A 174 -2.53 -12.52 -1.53
N SER A 175 -2.32 -11.21 -1.71
CA SER A 175 -1.49 -10.42 -0.79
C SER A 175 -2.07 -10.41 0.64
N THR A 176 -3.37 -10.13 0.76
CA THR A 176 -4.07 -10.15 2.06
C THR A 176 -3.90 -11.48 2.80
N TRP A 177 -4.17 -12.59 2.10
CA TRP A 177 -4.14 -13.90 2.74
C TRP A 177 -2.72 -14.45 2.92
N LEU A 178 -1.73 -13.96 2.17
CA LEU A 178 -0.33 -14.24 2.45
C LEU A 178 0.09 -13.69 3.82
N VAL A 179 -0.38 -12.49 4.19
CA VAL A 179 -0.12 -11.92 5.53
C VAL A 179 -0.76 -12.78 6.63
N VAL A 180 -1.98 -13.27 6.41
CA VAL A 180 -2.68 -14.19 7.33
C VAL A 180 -1.89 -15.48 7.51
N VAL A 181 -1.58 -16.18 6.41
CA VAL A 181 -0.84 -17.45 6.43
C VAL A 181 0.54 -17.27 7.06
N LEU A 182 1.23 -16.18 6.74
CA LEU A 182 2.52 -15.83 7.30
C LEU A 182 2.44 -15.67 8.83
N THR A 183 1.39 -15.02 9.33
CA THR A 183 1.16 -14.83 10.78
C THR A 183 0.93 -16.17 11.48
N TRP A 184 0.04 -17.00 10.94
CA TRP A 184 -0.30 -18.30 11.54
C TRP A 184 0.82 -19.33 11.44
N THR A 185 1.58 -19.31 10.36
CA THR A 185 2.79 -20.13 10.22
C THR A 185 3.76 -19.88 11.38
N ARG A 186 3.88 -18.63 11.85
CA ARG A 186 4.72 -18.32 13.02
C ARG A 186 4.10 -18.73 14.34
N VAL A 187 2.80 -18.56 14.51
CA VAL A 187 2.08 -19.06 15.69
C VAL A 187 2.35 -20.56 15.86
N PHE A 188 2.15 -21.35 14.79
CA PHE A 188 2.37 -22.78 14.83
C PHE A 188 3.82 -23.17 15.07
N ALA A 189 4.79 -22.45 14.47
CA ALA A 189 6.21 -22.70 14.70
C ALA A 189 6.63 -22.50 16.16
N ILE A 190 5.96 -21.61 16.92
CA ILE A 190 6.25 -21.40 18.36
C ILE A 190 5.46 -22.37 19.23
N MET A 191 4.20 -22.65 18.90
CA MET A 191 3.35 -23.57 19.67
C MET A 191 3.88 -25.00 19.62
N PHE A 192 4.44 -25.42 18.49
CA PHE A 192 4.86 -26.80 18.24
C PHE A 192 6.36 -26.89 17.91
N PRO A 193 7.26 -26.63 18.88
CA PRO A 193 8.71 -26.60 18.62
C PRO A 193 9.29 -27.96 18.20
N PHE A 194 8.68 -29.08 18.63
CA PHE A 194 9.18 -30.44 18.37
C PHE A 194 8.39 -31.20 17.29
N GLY A 195 7.19 -30.77 16.91
CA GLY A 195 6.36 -31.44 15.89
C GLY A 195 6.84 -31.23 14.44
N ILE A 196 8.01 -30.60 14.24
CA ILE A 196 8.37 -29.91 13.00
C ILE A 196 9.76 -30.30 12.47
N TYR A 197 10.59 -31.04 13.22
CA TYR A 197 11.93 -31.43 12.76
C TYR A 197 11.95 -32.48 11.62
N GLY A 198 10.81 -33.11 11.32
CA GLY A 198 10.67 -34.09 10.22
C GLY A 198 9.73 -33.69 9.07
N HIS A 199 8.92 -32.63 9.21
CA HIS A 199 7.83 -32.34 8.26
C HIS A 199 7.89 -30.95 7.62
N TYR A 200 8.80 -30.08 8.06
CA TYR A 200 8.92 -28.71 7.56
C TYR A 200 10.11 -28.56 6.62
N ASN A 201 10.12 -29.40 5.58
CA ASN A 201 10.95 -29.21 4.40
C ASN A 201 10.49 -27.93 3.67
N ASN A 202 11.36 -27.24 2.93
CA ASN A 202 10.99 -26.07 2.11
C ASN A 202 9.77 -26.31 1.19
N SER A 203 9.51 -27.59 0.89
CA SER A 203 8.32 -28.08 0.19
C SER A 203 7.01 -27.74 0.89
N SER A 204 6.93 -27.73 2.23
CA SER A 204 5.69 -27.45 2.97
C SER A 204 5.23 -26.00 2.75
N GLY A 205 6.12 -25.02 2.90
CA GLY A 205 5.81 -23.61 2.66
C GLY A 205 5.44 -23.33 1.20
N THR A 206 6.12 -24.02 0.26
CA THR A 206 5.81 -23.94 -1.18
C THR A 206 4.42 -24.48 -1.48
N ILE A 207 4.05 -25.62 -0.89
CA ILE A 207 2.70 -26.21 -1.02
C ILE A 207 1.65 -25.24 -0.48
N THR A 208 1.85 -24.67 0.72
CA THR A 208 0.88 -23.73 1.31
C THR A 208 0.66 -22.50 0.42
N ILE A 209 1.74 -21.90 -0.11
CA ILE A 209 1.63 -20.74 -1.00
C ILE A 209 0.93 -21.13 -2.30
N THR A 210 1.25 -22.29 -2.86
CA THR A 210 0.63 -22.78 -4.11
C THR A 210 -0.87 -23.01 -3.92
N ILE A 211 -1.27 -23.66 -2.83
CA ILE A 211 -2.69 -23.85 -2.47
C ILE A 211 -3.38 -22.49 -2.33
N LEU A 212 -2.75 -21.54 -1.63
CA LEU A 212 -3.31 -20.21 -1.44
C LEU A 212 -3.51 -19.47 -2.78
N ILE A 213 -2.52 -19.55 -3.68
CA ILE A 213 -2.61 -18.97 -5.03
C ILE A 213 -3.77 -19.61 -5.81
N CYS A 214 -3.87 -20.94 -5.79
CA CYS A 214 -4.96 -21.65 -6.47
C CYS A 214 -6.34 -21.26 -5.92
N VAL A 215 -6.49 -21.20 -4.60
CA VAL A 215 -7.74 -20.78 -3.94
C VAL A 215 -8.07 -19.33 -4.28
N SER A 216 -7.07 -18.44 -4.23
CA SER A 216 -7.24 -17.02 -4.60
C SER A 216 -7.71 -16.89 -6.05
N PHE A 217 -7.13 -17.69 -6.96
CA PHE A 217 -7.51 -17.69 -8.37
C PHE A 217 -8.95 -18.17 -8.56
N ILE A 218 -9.36 -19.27 -7.92
CA ILE A 218 -10.73 -19.78 -7.96
C ILE A 218 -11.73 -18.74 -7.48
N ILE A 219 -11.45 -18.08 -6.35
CA ILE A 219 -12.30 -17.00 -5.81
C ILE A 219 -12.37 -15.83 -6.80
N SER A 220 -11.24 -15.49 -7.43
CA SER A 220 -11.18 -14.37 -8.39
C SER A 220 -11.96 -14.64 -9.68
N LEU A 221 -12.08 -15.91 -10.10
CA LEU A 221 -12.91 -16.28 -11.25
C LEU A 221 -14.40 -15.96 -11.04
N THR A 222 -14.86 -15.82 -9.80
CA THR A 222 -16.25 -15.39 -9.53
C THR A 222 -16.56 -14.01 -10.12
N LYS A 223 -15.55 -13.15 -10.30
CA LYS A 223 -15.68 -11.83 -10.93
C LYS A 223 -16.00 -11.89 -12.44
N LEU A 224 -15.96 -13.07 -13.07
CA LEU A 224 -16.47 -13.25 -14.44
C LEU A 224 -17.98 -13.05 -14.53
N TYR A 225 -18.70 -13.45 -13.48
CA TYR A 225 -20.17 -13.47 -13.47
C TYR A 225 -20.76 -12.44 -12.50
N SER A 226 -20.08 -12.20 -11.39
CA SER A 226 -20.54 -11.33 -10.31
C SER A 226 -20.01 -9.91 -10.44
N GLY A 227 -20.91 -8.93 -10.39
CA GLY A 227 -20.57 -7.52 -10.21
C GLY A 227 -20.23 -7.19 -8.76
N GLY A 228 -19.52 -6.09 -8.53
CA GLY A 228 -19.48 -5.49 -7.20
C GLY A 228 -20.87 -5.00 -6.79
N TYR A 229 -21.06 -4.70 -5.50
CA TYR A 229 -22.25 -3.99 -5.04
C TYR A 229 -22.23 -2.52 -5.52
N GLU A 230 -21.02 -1.98 -5.72
CA GLU A 230 -20.70 -0.67 -6.26
C GLU A 230 -21.29 -0.44 -7.66
N THR A 231 -21.82 0.77 -7.85
CA THR A 231 -22.34 1.24 -9.13
C THR A 231 -21.29 2.01 -9.94
N ASP A 232 -20.34 2.66 -9.25
CA ASP A 232 -19.18 3.34 -9.82
C ASP A 232 -17.90 2.87 -9.12
N SER A 233 -16.76 2.89 -9.82
CA SER A 233 -15.47 2.66 -9.18
C SER A 233 -15.08 3.81 -8.25
N VAL A 234 -14.28 3.51 -7.22
CA VAL A 234 -13.55 4.51 -6.43
C VAL A 234 -12.74 5.48 -7.30
N PHE A 235 -12.23 5.03 -8.45
CA PHE A 235 -11.53 5.87 -9.42
C PHE A 235 -12.46 6.52 -10.47
N GLU A 236 -13.77 6.55 -10.21
CA GLU A 236 -14.77 7.24 -11.04
C GLU A 236 -14.88 6.78 -12.50
N PHE A 237 -14.35 5.60 -12.85
CA PHE A 237 -14.58 5.00 -14.16
C PHE A 237 -15.83 4.11 -14.16
N ILE A 238 -16.49 4.03 -15.32
CA ILE A 238 -17.67 3.21 -15.52
C ILE A 238 -17.28 1.72 -15.49
N PRO A 239 -17.91 0.88 -14.64
CA PRO A 239 -17.64 -0.55 -14.62
C PRO A 239 -18.02 -1.19 -15.97
N CYS A 240 -17.20 -2.12 -16.44
CA CYS A 240 -17.50 -2.76 -17.71
C CYS A 240 -18.65 -3.75 -17.56
N GLN A 241 -19.63 -3.62 -18.46
CA GLN A 241 -20.82 -4.44 -18.55
C GLN A 241 -21.71 -4.39 -17.31
N LYS A 242 -23.03 -4.47 -17.52
CA LYS A 242 -23.97 -4.71 -16.43
C LYS A 242 -23.80 -6.15 -15.95
N LYS A 243 -22.89 -6.37 -14.99
CA LYS A 243 -22.75 -7.66 -14.32
C LYS A 243 -23.94 -7.87 -13.38
N ILE A 244 -24.28 -9.13 -13.14
CA ILE A 244 -25.36 -9.48 -12.20
C ILE A 244 -24.88 -9.06 -10.81
N LYS A 245 -25.66 -8.24 -10.11
CA LYS A 245 -25.42 -7.97 -8.70
C LYS A 245 -25.69 -9.27 -7.93
N PRO A 246 -24.68 -9.89 -7.29
CA PRO A 246 -24.88 -11.10 -6.51
C PRO A 246 -25.93 -10.87 -5.43
N TRP A 247 -26.79 -11.86 -5.18
CA TRP A 247 -27.86 -11.75 -4.19
C TRP A 247 -27.26 -11.71 -2.77
N GLY A 248 -27.92 -10.97 -1.86
CA GLY A 248 -27.35 -10.46 -0.60
C GLY A 248 -26.39 -11.39 0.16
N SER A 249 -26.71 -12.68 0.34
CA SER A 249 -25.87 -13.64 1.08
C SER A 249 -24.44 -13.76 0.52
N ALA A 250 -24.28 -13.76 -0.81
CA ALA A 250 -22.97 -13.86 -1.45
C ALA A 250 -22.13 -12.58 -1.29
N MET A 251 -22.77 -11.40 -1.20
CA MET A 251 -22.09 -10.13 -0.93
C MET A 251 -21.54 -10.07 0.49
N TYR A 252 -22.34 -10.47 1.50
CA TYR A 252 -21.87 -10.52 2.89
C TYR A 252 -20.68 -11.45 3.05
N PHE A 253 -20.73 -12.64 2.42
CA PHE A 253 -19.63 -13.58 2.44
C PHE A 253 -18.36 -13.00 1.79
N TYR A 254 -18.51 -12.32 0.65
CA TYR A 254 -17.39 -11.68 -0.04
C TYR A 254 -16.73 -10.59 0.80
N ILE A 255 -17.50 -9.67 1.40
CA ILE A 255 -16.95 -8.62 2.27
C ILE A 255 -16.28 -9.25 3.49
N ALA A 256 -16.92 -10.23 4.12
CA ALA A 256 -16.32 -10.95 5.24
C ALA A 256 -14.98 -11.60 4.85
N LEU A 257 -14.90 -12.23 3.68
CA LEU A 257 -13.70 -12.93 3.22
C LEU A 257 -12.57 -11.98 2.81
N SER A 258 -12.89 -10.80 2.27
CA SER A 258 -11.91 -9.82 1.79
C SER A 258 -11.41 -8.87 2.89
N THR A 259 -12.20 -8.63 3.94
CA THR A 259 -11.87 -7.67 5.01
C THR A 259 -11.88 -8.30 6.40
N TRP A 260 -13.03 -8.71 6.92
CA TRP A 260 -13.21 -9.09 8.33
C TRP A 260 -12.52 -10.37 8.75
N LEU A 261 -12.53 -11.42 7.91
CA LEU A 261 -11.85 -12.67 8.20
C LEU A 261 -10.33 -12.47 8.27
N PRO A 262 -9.67 -11.83 7.29
CA PRO A 262 -8.26 -11.45 7.43
C PRO A 262 -7.97 -10.65 8.70
N LEU A 263 -8.79 -9.63 9.01
CA LEU A 263 -8.64 -8.83 10.24
C LEU A 263 -8.73 -9.71 11.50
N LEU A 264 -9.72 -10.58 11.58
CA LEU A 264 -9.93 -11.49 12.71
C LEU A 264 -8.75 -12.45 12.88
N PHE A 265 -8.34 -13.12 11.80
CA PHE A 265 -7.23 -14.09 11.86
C PHE A 265 -5.90 -13.42 12.19
N ILE A 266 -5.64 -12.22 11.67
CA ILE A 266 -4.43 -11.45 12.00
C ILE A 266 -4.48 -10.98 13.45
N PHE A 267 -5.62 -10.46 13.91
CA PHE A 267 -5.78 -10.00 15.29
C PHE A 267 -5.54 -11.14 16.29
N ILE A 268 -6.24 -12.27 16.13
CA ILE A 268 -6.07 -13.45 16.98
C ILE A 268 -4.62 -13.95 16.89
N GLY A 269 -4.06 -14.07 15.68
CA GLY A 269 -2.69 -14.50 15.47
C GLY A 269 -1.67 -13.61 16.18
N ASN A 270 -1.83 -12.29 16.13
CA ASN A 270 -0.95 -11.33 16.79
C ASN A 270 -1.06 -11.39 18.32
N ILE A 271 -2.26 -11.57 18.87
CA ILE A 271 -2.45 -11.79 20.32
C ILE A 271 -1.75 -13.07 20.76
N LEU A 272 -1.93 -14.17 20.02
CA LEU A 272 -1.26 -15.44 20.29
C LEU A 272 0.27 -15.30 20.21
N LEU A 273 0.79 -14.60 19.19
CA LEU A 273 2.23 -14.32 19.09
C LEU A 273 2.75 -13.60 20.33
N ILE A 274 2.07 -12.57 20.82
CA ILE A 274 2.48 -11.84 22.03
C ILE A 274 2.51 -12.77 23.25
N ILE A 275 1.44 -13.56 23.46
CA ILE A 275 1.33 -14.48 24.60
C ILE A 275 2.44 -15.53 24.54
N LEU A 276 2.65 -16.13 23.38
CA LEU A 276 3.66 -17.16 23.16
C LEU A 276 5.08 -16.60 23.34
N MET A 277 5.36 -15.40 22.82
CA MET A 277 6.65 -14.74 22.99
C MET A 277 6.98 -14.49 24.47
N LYS A 278 6.02 -13.97 25.25
CA LYS A 278 6.18 -13.76 26.70
C LYS A 278 6.42 -15.08 27.44
N LYS A 279 5.71 -16.14 27.06
CA LYS A 279 5.88 -17.48 27.65
C LYS A 279 7.27 -18.03 27.35
N THR A 280 7.73 -17.95 26.10
CA THR A 280 9.06 -18.40 25.69
C THR A 280 10.17 -17.62 26.39
N GLU A 281 10.01 -16.30 26.55
CA GLU A 281 10.97 -15.46 27.28
C GLU A 281 11.07 -15.86 28.76
N LYS A 282 9.92 -16.09 29.44
CA LYS A 282 9.90 -16.53 30.84
C LYS A 282 10.60 -17.88 31.04
N ILE A 283 10.29 -18.86 30.20
CA ILE A 283 10.92 -20.19 30.23
C ILE A 283 12.42 -20.07 29.99
N HIS A 284 12.84 -19.17 29.08
CA HIS A 284 14.24 -18.97 28.76
C HIS A 284 15.05 -18.31 29.89
N CYS A 285 14.48 -17.30 30.56
CA CYS A 285 15.08 -16.67 31.74
C CYS A 285 15.28 -17.68 32.89
N GLN A 286 14.42 -18.69 32.99
CA GLN A 286 14.52 -19.75 34.00
C GLN A 286 15.56 -20.82 33.63
N LEU A 287 15.74 -21.11 32.34
CA LEU A 287 16.59 -22.21 31.89
C LEU A 287 18.03 -21.80 31.59
N THR A 288 18.36 -20.52 31.40
CA THR A 288 19.66 -20.18 30.79
C THR A 288 20.30 -18.84 31.18
N GLN A 289 21.39 -18.92 31.95
CA GLN A 289 22.47 -17.92 31.97
C GLN A 289 23.42 -18.03 30.74
N ASN A 290 23.48 -19.18 30.04
CA ASN A 290 24.52 -19.48 29.03
C ASN A 290 24.08 -19.66 27.56
N PHE A 291 22.78 -19.61 27.19
CA PHE A 291 22.32 -19.79 25.79
C PHE A 291 21.96 -18.48 25.06
N ARG A 292 22.55 -17.35 25.45
CA ARG A 292 22.22 -16.01 24.93
C ARG A 292 22.35 -15.86 23.39
N HIS A 293 23.15 -16.72 22.74
CA HIS A 293 23.55 -16.50 21.34
C HIS A 293 22.56 -17.03 20.29
N LYS A 294 21.79 -18.10 20.58
CA LYS A 294 20.82 -18.69 19.63
C LYS A 294 19.48 -17.93 19.62
N THR A 295 19.16 -17.25 20.73
CA THR A 295 17.88 -16.57 20.98
C THR A 295 17.74 -15.24 20.24
N ASN A 296 18.81 -14.44 20.10
CA ASN A 296 18.75 -13.15 19.38
C ASN A 296 18.24 -13.28 17.93
N LYS A 297 18.51 -14.41 17.27
CA LYS A 297 18.11 -14.67 15.87
C LYS A 297 16.60 -14.94 15.71
N VAL A 298 15.97 -15.50 16.75
CA VAL A 298 14.55 -15.89 16.79
C VAL A 298 13.68 -14.68 17.13
N HIS A 299 14.04 -13.90 18.15
CA HIS A 299 13.35 -12.65 18.52
C HIS A 299 13.28 -11.62 17.38
N HIS A 300 14.33 -11.53 16.57
CA HIS A 300 14.42 -10.54 15.50
C HIS A 300 13.44 -10.80 14.34
N THR A 301 13.15 -12.07 14.04
CA THR A 301 12.26 -12.45 12.95
C THR A 301 10.80 -12.18 13.30
N PHE A 302 10.41 -12.42 14.54
CA PHE A 302 9.05 -12.17 15.02
C PHE A 302 8.68 -10.69 15.05
N ARG A 303 9.63 -9.81 15.34
CA ARG A 303 9.41 -8.37 15.31
C ARG A 303 9.03 -7.85 13.93
N ILE A 304 9.64 -8.39 12.87
CA ILE A 304 9.31 -8.02 11.48
C ILE A 304 7.86 -8.37 11.17
N LEU A 305 7.50 -9.63 11.42
CA LEU A 305 6.17 -10.14 11.15
C LEU A 305 5.08 -9.43 11.93
N PHE A 306 5.29 -9.24 13.23
CA PHE A 306 4.33 -8.58 14.10
C PHE A 306 4.04 -7.15 13.63
N VAL A 307 5.07 -6.42 13.22
CA VAL A 307 4.90 -5.05 12.70
C VAL A 307 4.16 -5.08 11.37
N VAL A 308 4.54 -5.95 10.44
CA VAL A 308 3.88 -6.08 9.13
C VAL A 308 2.40 -6.42 9.29
N SER A 309 2.08 -7.43 10.11
CA SER A 309 0.70 -7.87 10.33
C SER A 309 -0.13 -6.83 11.09
N THR A 310 0.48 -6.10 12.04
CA THR A 310 -0.20 -5.04 12.80
C THR A 310 -0.49 -3.83 11.93
N VAL A 311 0.48 -3.40 11.11
CA VAL A 311 0.28 -2.31 10.15
C VAL A 311 -0.82 -2.68 9.14
N TYR A 312 -0.82 -3.94 8.68
CA TYR A 312 -1.89 -4.46 7.81
C TYR A 312 -3.28 -4.32 8.44
N LEU A 313 -3.41 -4.73 9.70
CA LEU A 313 -4.66 -4.63 10.45
C LEU A 313 -5.14 -3.18 10.55
N VAL A 314 -4.25 -2.26 10.93
CA VAL A 314 -4.59 -0.83 11.08
C VAL A 314 -5.03 -0.20 9.77
N LEU A 315 -4.36 -0.53 8.66
CA LEU A 315 -4.67 0.05 7.34
C LEU A 315 -5.88 -0.60 6.66
N LEU A 316 -6.21 -1.86 6.95
CA LEU A 316 -7.40 -2.55 6.40
C LEU A 316 -8.68 -2.29 7.20
N LEU A 317 -8.59 -2.11 8.52
CA LEU A 317 -9.74 -1.90 9.40
C LEU A 317 -10.71 -0.79 8.94
N PRO A 318 -10.26 0.44 8.62
CA PRO A 318 -11.18 1.50 8.21
C PRO A 318 -11.92 1.18 6.91
N LEU A 319 -11.25 0.49 5.97
CA LEU A 319 -11.89 0.04 4.73
C LEU A 319 -13.00 -0.98 5.03
N GLY A 320 -12.73 -1.98 5.88
CA GLY A 320 -13.75 -2.99 6.26
C GLY A 320 -14.98 -2.38 6.93
N ILE A 321 -14.80 -1.36 7.77
CA ILE A 321 -15.90 -0.63 8.41
C ILE A 321 -16.75 0.07 7.35
N VAL A 322 -16.13 0.87 6.47
CA VAL A 322 -16.87 1.65 5.47
C VAL A 322 -17.57 0.75 4.43
N GLU A 323 -16.93 -0.33 3.97
CA GLU A 323 -17.55 -1.29 3.06
C GLU A 323 -18.79 -1.96 3.66
N THR A 324 -18.75 -2.25 4.97
CA THR A 324 -19.89 -2.85 5.68
C THR A 324 -21.04 -1.86 5.82
N LEU A 325 -20.73 -0.61 6.16
CA LEU A 325 -21.73 0.46 6.26
C LEU A 325 -22.38 0.72 4.89
N GLU A 326 -21.57 0.79 3.83
CA GLU A 326 -22.06 0.98 2.47
C GLU A 326 -22.94 -0.19 2.03
N LEU A 327 -22.54 -1.43 2.27
CA LEU A 327 -23.37 -2.61 1.97
C LEU A 327 -24.71 -2.55 2.69
N TYR A 328 -24.70 -2.22 3.99
CA TYR A 328 -25.92 -2.07 4.78
C TYR A 328 -26.82 -0.97 4.19
N TRP A 329 -26.24 0.16 3.80
CA TRP A 329 -26.96 1.31 3.25
C TRP A 329 -27.54 1.05 1.85
N ASP A 330 -26.80 0.36 0.99
CA ASP A 330 -27.15 0.13 -0.41
C ASP A 330 -28.02 -1.11 -0.64
N VAL A 331 -28.04 -2.07 0.31
CA VAL A 331 -28.79 -3.33 0.17
C VAL A 331 -29.98 -3.40 1.13
N ILE A 332 -29.79 -3.01 2.40
CA ILE A 332 -30.84 -3.17 3.43
C ILE A 332 -31.70 -1.91 3.52
N LEU A 333 -31.06 -0.73 3.52
CA LEU A 333 -31.76 0.55 3.71
C LEU A 333 -32.13 1.27 2.41
N ILE A 334 -32.16 0.56 1.27
CA ILE A 334 -32.45 1.19 -0.03
C ILE A 334 -33.78 1.94 -0.01
N LYS A 335 -33.76 3.20 -0.45
CA LYS A 335 -34.94 4.05 -0.60
C LYS A 335 -35.10 4.47 -2.06
N PHE A 336 -36.34 4.62 -2.49
CA PHE A 336 -36.71 5.03 -3.84
C PHE A 336 -37.36 6.42 -3.82
N PRO A 337 -37.23 7.20 -4.90
CA PRO A 337 -37.88 8.50 -4.99
C PRO A 337 -39.40 8.33 -4.87
N GLY A 338 -40.03 9.20 -4.08
CA GLY A 338 -41.47 9.19 -3.83
C GLY A 338 -42.04 10.61 -3.83
N THR A 339 -43.30 10.74 -4.19
CA THR A 339 -44.03 12.02 -4.25
C THR A 339 -44.52 12.49 -2.88
N GLU A 340 -44.72 11.57 -1.94
CA GLU A 340 -45.09 11.88 -0.55
C GLU A 340 -43.94 12.59 0.18
N MET A 341 -44.25 13.67 0.91
CA MET A 341 -43.25 14.49 1.61
C MET A 341 -42.34 13.67 2.54
N LYS A 342 -42.90 12.70 3.27
CA LYS A 342 -42.14 11.80 4.15
C LYS A 342 -41.18 10.89 3.37
N ARG A 343 -41.64 10.26 2.30
CA ARG A 343 -40.80 9.39 1.45
C ARG A 343 -39.71 10.18 0.75
N LYS A 344 -40.01 11.40 0.29
CA LYS A 344 -39.03 12.31 -0.30
C LYS A 344 -37.92 12.65 0.70
N ALA A 345 -38.27 12.98 1.94
CA ALA A 345 -37.28 13.27 2.99
C ALA A 345 -36.40 12.06 3.32
N GLU A 346 -37.00 10.86 3.45
CA GLU A 346 -36.26 9.61 3.68
C GLU A 346 -35.30 9.28 2.53
N TYR A 347 -35.73 9.49 1.28
CA TYR A 347 -34.90 9.30 0.09
C TYR A 347 -33.73 10.28 0.03
N ILE A 348 -33.98 11.57 0.31
CA ILE A 348 -32.92 12.59 0.37
C ILE A 348 -31.88 12.23 1.43
N HIS A 349 -32.33 11.84 2.63
CA HIS A 349 -31.42 11.41 3.69
C HIS A 349 -30.57 10.21 3.26
N TRP A 350 -31.20 9.18 2.70
CA TRP A 350 -30.51 8.01 2.16
C TRP A 350 -29.46 8.40 1.11
N LEU A 351 -29.79 9.31 0.19
CA LEU A 351 -28.89 9.70 -0.90
C LEU A 351 -27.71 10.55 -0.41
N LYS A 352 -27.91 11.45 0.58
CA LYS A 352 -26.82 12.21 1.20
C LYS A 352 -25.77 11.28 1.83
N GLU A 353 -26.22 10.35 2.67
CA GLU A 353 -25.36 9.37 3.34
C GLU A 353 -24.66 8.46 2.33
N LYS A 354 -25.36 8.02 1.29
CA LYS A 354 -24.75 7.24 0.20
C LYS A 354 -23.62 8.00 -0.49
N MET A 355 -23.81 9.30 -0.76
CA MET A 355 -22.78 10.13 -1.39
C MET A 355 -21.57 10.29 -0.45
N LEU A 356 -21.79 10.52 0.85
CA LEU A 356 -20.71 10.60 1.83
C LEU A 356 -19.92 9.29 1.92
N LEU A 357 -20.62 8.16 2.06
CA LEU A 357 -20.02 6.83 2.18
C LEU A 357 -19.16 6.47 0.97
N LYS A 358 -19.58 6.82 -0.26
CA LYS A 358 -18.78 6.66 -1.48
C LYS A 358 -17.40 7.33 -1.36
N TRP A 359 -17.35 8.56 -0.85
CA TRP A 359 -16.09 9.31 -0.73
C TRP A 359 -15.26 8.91 0.49
N CYS A 360 -15.90 8.52 1.60
CA CYS A 360 -15.24 7.86 2.72
C CYS A 360 -14.57 6.55 2.29
N ARG A 361 -15.26 5.74 1.46
CA ARG A 361 -14.68 4.52 0.86
C ARG A 361 -13.44 4.88 0.05
N GLY A 362 -13.51 5.91 -0.79
CA GLY A 362 -12.35 6.36 -1.57
C GLY A 362 -11.14 6.75 -0.72
N LEU A 363 -11.36 7.45 0.40
CA LEU A 363 -10.30 7.78 1.35
C LEU A 363 -9.73 6.53 2.04
N CYS A 364 -10.58 5.66 2.58
CA CYS A 364 -10.15 4.44 3.27
C CYS A 364 -9.44 3.47 2.32
N PHE A 365 -9.90 3.39 1.07
CA PHE A 365 -9.25 2.64 0.00
C PHE A 365 -7.84 3.19 -0.25
N HIS A 366 -7.68 4.52 -0.42
CA HIS A 366 -6.35 5.15 -0.54
C HIS A 366 -5.42 4.82 0.64
N ILE A 367 -5.93 4.85 1.88
CA ILE A 367 -5.16 4.48 3.08
C ILE A 367 -4.71 3.01 3.01
N TYR A 368 -5.63 2.12 2.65
CA TYR A 368 -5.36 0.68 2.50
C TYR A 368 -4.24 0.40 1.48
N HIS A 369 -4.12 1.19 0.41
CA HIS A 369 -3.11 0.97 -0.63
C HIS A 369 -1.67 1.01 -0.12
N TRP A 370 -1.43 1.76 0.96
CA TRP A 370 -0.10 1.80 1.57
C TRP A 370 0.38 0.43 2.05
N ASN A 371 -0.52 -0.51 2.36
CA ASN A 371 -0.16 -1.90 2.70
C ASN A 371 0.71 -2.57 1.64
N PHE A 372 0.50 -2.24 0.36
CA PHE A 372 1.25 -2.83 -0.73
C PHE A 372 2.57 -2.11 -1.01
N ALA A 373 2.80 -0.92 -0.47
CA ALA A 373 3.96 -0.09 -0.81
C ALA A 373 5.00 0.01 0.32
N ILE A 374 4.58 -0.07 1.59
CA ILE A 374 5.46 0.21 2.74
C ILE A 374 6.30 -0.98 3.20
N ASN A 375 6.02 -2.18 2.70
CA ASN A 375 6.61 -3.42 3.21
C ASN A 375 8.14 -3.40 3.23
N PHE A 376 8.80 -2.86 2.21
CA PHE A 376 10.26 -2.67 2.19
C PHE A 376 10.78 -1.87 3.40
N PHE A 377 10.12 -0.76 3.75
CA PHE A 377 10.50 0.07 4.89
C PHE A 377 10.31 -0.70 6.20
N LEU A 378 9.20 -1.42 6.32
CA LEU A 378 8.96 -2.27 7.49
C LEU A 378 10.07 -3.31 7.63
N TYR A 379 10.47 -3.99 6.54
CA TYR A 379 11.55 -4.97 6.55
C TYR A 379 12.89 -4.34 6.94
N CYS A 380 13.21 -3.13 6.46
CA CYS A 380 14.43 -2.41 6.83
C CYS A 380 14.47 -1.98 8.29
N LEU A 381 13.36 -1.46 8.82
CA LEU A 381 13.26 -0.98 10.19
C LEU A 381 13.36 -2.13 11.18
N THR A 382 12.66 -3.22 10.88
CA THR A 382 12.45 -4.31 11.83
C THR A 382 13.40 -5.48 11.64
N GLY A 383 14.09 -5.58 10.48
CA GLY A 383 14.93 -6.70 10.01
C GLY A 383 16.41 -6.34 9.77
N GLU A 384 17.31 -6.77 10.66
CA GLU A 384 18.73 -6.42 10.65
C GLU A 384 19.46 -7.13 9.51
N LYS A 385 19.16 -8.41 9.26
CA LYS A 385 19.71 -9.14 8.12
C LYS A 385 19.34 -8.49 6.79
N PHE A 386 18.06 -8.15 6.63
CA PHE A 386 17.57 -7.49 5.44
C PHE A 386 18.24 -6.12 5.27
N ARG A 387 18.26 -5.30 6.32
CA ARG A 387 18.94 -4.00 6.36
C ARG A 387 20.42 -4.10 6.03
N ASN A 388 21.14 -5.07 6.58
CA ASN A 388 22.58 -5.24 6.34
C ASN A 388 22.86 -5.59 4.87
N ILE A 389 22.03 -6.42 4.25
CA ILE A 389 22.14 -6.75 2.82
C ILE A 389 21.76 -5.55 1.95
N VAL A 390 20.74 -4.77 2.33
CA VAL A 390 20.40 -3.49 1.66
C VAL A 390 21.61 -2.55 1.70
N ILE A 391 22.20 -2.32 2.88
CA ILE A 391 23.36 -1.45 3.06
C ILE A 391 24.56 -1.95 2.23
N GLN A 392 24.84 -3.25 2.27
CA GLN A 392 25.93 -3.85 1.50
C GLN A 392 25.72 -3.69 -0.01
N THR A 393 24.48 -3.89 -0.48
CA THR A 393 24.09 -3.74 -1.88
C THR A 393 24.21 -2.28 -2.32
N LEU A 394 23.71 -1.34 -1.53
CA LEU A 394 23.84 0.10 -1.78
C LEU A 394 25.30 0.55 -1.79
N LYS A 395 26.15 0.04 -0.89
CA LYS A 395 27.60 0.32 -0.89
C LYS A 395 28.26 -0.18 -2.18
N ARG A 396 27.92 -1.40 -2.64
CA ARG A 396 28.42 -1.94 -3.93
C ARG A 396 27.97 -1.08 -5.11
N TYR A 397 26.69 -0.69 -5.16
CA TYR A 397 26.19 0.21 -6.20
C TYR A 397 26.89 1.57 -6.19
N LYS A 398 27.13 2.16 -5.01
CA LYS A 398 27.88 3.42 -4.88
C LYS A 398 29.30 3.29 -5.44
N ILE A 399 29.99 2.19 -5.16
CA ILE A 399 31.34 1.92 -5.70
C ILE A 399 31.30 1.74 -7.21
N VAL A 400 30.33 1.00 -7.75
CA VAL A 400 30.18 0.80 -9.20
C VAL A 400 29.86 2.10 -9.92
N ILE A 401 28.91 2.89 -9.42
CA ILE A 401 28.55 4.20 -9.99
C ILE A 401 29.76 5.14 -9.92
N PHE A 402 30.48 5.19 -8.80
CA PHE A 402 31.68 6.01 -8.67
C PHE A 402 32.80 5.56 -9.63
N SER A 403 32.97 4.25 -9.84
CA SER A 403 33.91 3.68 -10.80
C SER A 403 33.54 4.01 -12.26
N ILE A 404 32.25 3.96 -12.61
CA ILE A 404 31.75 4.33 -13.93
C ILE A 404 31.89 5.84 -14.17
N PHE A 405 31.53 6.67 -13.20
CA PHE A 405 31.72 8.12 -13.26
C PHE A 405 33.20 8.50 -13.36
N SER A 406 34.08 7.86 -12.59
CA SER A 406 35.54 8.05 -12.67
C SER A 406 36.09 7.62 -14.03
N LYS A 407 35.63 6.50 -14.60
CA LYS A 407 35.97 6.09 -15.97
C LYS A 407 35.46 7.08 -17.02
N HIS A 408 34.25 7.61 -16.88
CA HIS A 408 33.70 8.60 -17.81
C HIS A 408 34.44 9.95 -17.72
N ILE A 409 34.80 10.40 -16.52
CA ILE A 409 35.62 11.60 -16.31
C ILE A 409 37.01 11.40 -16.93
N ASN A 410 37.67 10.26 -16.68
CA ASN A 410 38.96 9.96 -17.29
C ASN A 410 38.89 9.83 -18.82
N LYS A 411 37.79 9.32 -19.38
CA LYS A 411 37.58 9.24 -20.84
C LYS A 411 37.31 10.62 -21.47
N CYS A 412 36.63 11.51 -20.76
CA CYS A 412 36.47 12.91 -21.14
C CYS A 412 37.80 13.69 -21.05
N ILE A 413 38.66 13.38 -20.08
CA ILE A 413 40.01 13.96 -19.95
C ILE A 413 40.96 13.41 -21.03
N LEU A 414 40.81 12.15 -21.45
CA LEU A 414 41.65 11.55 -22.51
C LEU A 414 41.28 12.04 -23.93
N CYS A 415 40.07 12.58 -24.14
CA CYS A 415 39.65 13.15 -25.42
C CYS A 415 40.13 14.60 -25.66
N SER A 416 40.90 15.21 -24.74
CA SER A 416 41.43 16.58 -24.91
C SER A 416 42.93 16.66 -25.21
N LYS A 417 43.47 15.74 -26.02
CA LYS A 417 44.78 15.88 -26.69
C LYS A 417 44.52 16.13 -28.18
N TYR A 418 44.86 17.21 -28.91
CA TYR A 418 45.65 18.47 -28.83
C TYR A 418 45.16 19.34 -30.07
N PRO A 419 45.61 20.59 -30.40
CA PRO A 419 46.81 21.28 -29.94
C PRO A 419 46.69 22.77 -29.49
N THR A 420 47.68 23.14 -28.68
CA THR A 420 48.28 24.47 -28.43
C THR A 420 47.67 25.72 -29.09
N HIS A 421 47.15 26.65 -28.27
CA HIS A 421 47.61 28.05 -28.14
C HIS A 421 46.57 28.84 -27.33
N LEU A 422 46.74 28.99 -26.01
CA LEU A 422 46.28 30.16 -25.25
C LEU A 422 46.78 30.08 -23.79
N LYS A 423 47.30 31.20 -23.30
CA LYS A 423 47.98 31.39 -22.01
C LYS A 423 47.09 30.98 -20.81
N PRO A 424 47.69 30.50 -19.69
CA PRO A 424 46.91 30.06 -18.54
C PRO A 424 46.51 31.26 -17.66
N ALA A 425 45.21 31.53 -17.57
CA ALA A 425 44.66 32.24 -16.42
C ALA A 425 44.33 31.19 -15.34
N GLN A 426 45.22 31.09 -14.34
CA GLN A 426 45.01 30.22 -13.19
C GLN A 426 43.82 30.73 -12.36
N SER A 427 42.76 29.93 -12.29
CA SER A 427 41.66 30.11 -11.33
C SER A 427 41.91 29.19 -10.12
N PRO A 428 41.83 29.68 -8.86
CA PRO A 428 42.28 28.94 -7.68
C PRO A 428 41.39 27.75 -7.28
N ASN A 429 40.21 27.62 -7.90
CA ASN A 429 39.17 26.70 -7.43
C ASN A 429 39.41 25.22 -7.79
N VAL A 430 40.41 24.91 -8.63
CA VAL A 430 40.75 23.53 -9.01
C VAL A 430 41.73 22.86 -8.02
N LEU A 431 42.46 23.65 -7.23
CA LEU A 431 43.43 23.12 -6.25
C LEU A 431 42.77 22.61 -4.96
N LEU A 432 41.58 23.11 -4.60
CA LEU A 432 40.89 22.71 -3.36
C LEU A 432 40.34 21.27 -3.44
N ILE A 433 39.88 20.84 -4.62
CA ILE A 433 39.35 19.48 -4.83
C ILE A 433 40.48 18.43 -4.79
N ARG A 434 41.71 18.83 -5.14
CA ARG A 434 42.89 17.95 -5.15
C ARG A 434 43.51 17.75 -3.76
N ALA A 435 43.35 18.72 -2.85
CA ALA A 435 43.85 18.61 -1.48
C ALA A 435 42.98 17.72 -0.58
N ILE A 436 41.66 17.69 -0.81
CA ILE A 436 40.72 16.90 0.01
C ILE A 436 40.76 15.40 -0.36
N THR A 437 41.31 15.04 -1.52
CA THR A 437 41.33 13.65 -2.03
C THR A 437 42.61 12.86 -1.74
N LEU A 438 43.62 13.47 -1.11
CA LEU A 438 44.94 12.84 -0.91
C LEU A 438 45.33 12.57 0.56
N GLY A 439 44.46 12.87 1.51
CA GLY A 439 44.71 12.63 2.93
C GLY A 439 43.75 11.60 3.51
N GLU A 440 43.86 10.32 3.13
CA GLU A 440 43.41 9.16 3.92
C GLU A 440 43.65 7.85 3.14
N HIS A 441 44.90 7.36 3.10
CA HIS A 441 45.31 5.96 3.39
C HIS A 441 46.78 5.65 3.01
N PRO A 442 47.39 4.59 3.60
CA PRO A 442 48.71 4.66 4.22
C PRO A 442 49.83 4.10 3.34
N THR A 443 51.02 4.70 3.44
CA THR A 443 52.25 4.17 2.85
C THR A 443 52.99 3.30 3.87
N SER A 444 52.89 1.99 3.67
CA SER A 444 53.93 1.04 4.05
C SER A 444 54.91 0.93 2.88
N GLY A 445 56.22 0.98 3.17
CA GLY A 445 57.27 0.93 2.14
C GLY A 445 58.65 1.00 2.76
N SER A 446 59.21 -0.18 3.00
CA SER A 446 60.56 -0.48 3.48
C SER A 446 61.70 0.10 2.63
N VAL A 447 62.78 0.56 3.28
CA VAL A 447 64.16 0.52 2.76
C VAL A 447 65.11 0.13 3.90
N SER A 448 65.99 -0.82 3.60
CA SER A 448 67.02 -1.43 4.45
C SER A 448 68.19 -0.50 4.76
N ALA A 449 68.79 -0.60 5.96
CA ALA A 449 70.09 -1.26 6.20
C ALA A 449 70.68 -0.85 7.56
N GLN A 450 71.43 -1.80 8.13
CA GLN A 450 72.64 -1.61 8.95
C GLN A 450 72.56 -1.98 10.45
N ASN A 451 73.06 -3.20 10.69
CA ASN A 451 74.05 -3.61 11.70
C ASN A 451 73.69 -3.89 13.16
N ASN A 452 74.19 -5.07 13.57
CA ASN A 452 74.64 -5.53 14.89
C ASN A 452 73.51 -5.82 15.90
N SER A 453 73.49 -6.92 16.65
CA SER A 453 74.48 -7.94 16.96
C SER A 453 73.78 -8.97 17.86
N THR A 454 74.16 -10.26 17.75
CA THR A 454 74.22 -11.28 18.83
C THR A 454 72.92 -11.67 19.58
N THR A 455 72.63 -12.88 20.06
CA THR A 455 73.18 -14.24 20.07
C THR A 455 72.22 -15.04 20.99
N ILE A 456 71.74 -16.21 20.55
CA ILE A 456 71.43 -17.44 21.35
C ILE A 456 70.21 -17.50 22.31
N ALA A 457 69.34 -18.44 21.95
CA ALA A 457 68.69 -19.55 22.69
C ALA A 457 67.68 -19.36 23.84
N ASN A 458 66.62 -20.18 23.70
CA ASN A 458 65.95 -21.06 24.66
C ASN A 458 65.68 -20.54 26.07
N THR A 459 64.39 -20.44 26.41
CA THR A 459 63.67 -21.45 27.21
C THR A 459 62.18 -21.36 26.93
#